data_AF-A0A6P4ZNB8-F1
#
_entry.id   AF-A0A6P4ZNB8-F1
#
_cell.length_a   1.000
_cell.length_b   1.000
_cell.length_c   1.000
_cell.angle_alpha   90.00
_cell.angle_beta   90.00
_cell.angle_gamma   90.00
#
_symmetry.space_group_name_H-M   'P 1'
#
loop_
_entity.id
_entity.type
_entity.pdbx_description
1 polymer ?
#
loop_
_entity_poly.entity_id
_entity_poly.type
_entity_poly.pdbx_seq_one_letter_code
_entity_poly.pdbx_strand_id
1 'polypeptide(L)'
;MQLGQGMSRRLRPRFHTGLAVFSINVPPTLWRHLEALLTGYGGTATRQYCVSRAGLRSVRVTIPDITTAQRIWSPARRDGTNYLCRRHFQRARHIGQDGQIHYTSTFQGYSAVVVSSLTPVVVTSHLRTGITTCSFFRQNYTEGGLAINTSLQATLNSADAVLH
;
A
#
# COMPACT_ATOMS: atom_id res chain seq x y z
N MET A 1 12.25 3.40 2.08
CA MET A 1 11.61 2.52 3.10
C MET A 1 11.09 1.27 2.43
N GLN A 2 11.49 0.09 2.92
CA GLN A 2 11.15 -1.21 2.29
C GLN A 2 9.65 -1.50 2.23
N LEU A 3 8.87 -1.11 3.25
CA LEU A 3 7.40 -1.26 3.22
C LEU A 3 6.76 -0.48 2.07
N GLY A 4 7.10 0.80 1.89
CA GLY A 4 6.56 1.59 0.78
C GLY A 4 6.90 1.01 -0.59
N GLN A 5 8.14 0.55 -0.77
CA GLN A 5 8.54 -0.13 -2.01
C GLN A 5 7.78 -1.44 -2.23
N GLY A 6 7.54 -2.21 -1.17
CA GLY A 6 6.71 -3.40 -1.20
C GLY A 6 5.28 -3.09 -1.67
N MET A 7 4.66 -2.04 -1.14
CA MET A 7 3.34 -1.56 -1.57
C MET A 7 3.35 -1.18 -3.06
N SER A 8 4.26 -0.30 -3.48
CA SER A 8 4.36 0.16 -4.88
C SER A 8 4.61 -0.97 -5.89
N ARG A 9 5.35 -2.02 -5.49
CA ARG A 9 5.55 -3.21 -6.34
C ARG A 9 4.26 -4.00 -6.56
N ARG A 10 3.32 -3.96 -5.61
CA ARG A 10 2.01 -4.62 -5.69
C ARG A 10 0.93 -3.78 -6.37
N LEU A 11 1.26 -2.54 -6.75
CA LEU A 11 0.44 -1.67 -7.59
C LEU A 11 0.79 -1.77 -9.09
N ARG A 12 1.52 -2.80 -9.53
CA ARG A 12 1.83 -3.01 -10.97
C ARG A 12 0.58 -3.46 -11.75
N PRO A 13 0.48 -3.17 -13.06
CA PRO A 13 -0.77 -3.39 -13.81
C PRO A 13 -1.20 -4.86 -13.91
N ARG A 14 -0.26 -5.80 -13.84
CA ARG A 14 -0.53 -7.26 -13.85
C ARG A 14 -1.37 -7.77 -12.68
N PHE A 15 -1.68 -6.91 -11.72
CA PHE A 15 -2.28 -7.29 -10.47
C PHE A 15 -3.72 -6.75 -10.39
N HIS A 16 -4.69 -7.64 -10.11
CA HIS A 16 -6.11 -7.28 -10.01
C HIS A 16 -6.46 -6.53 -8.72
N THR A 17 -7.50 -5.71 -8.73
CA THR A 17 -8.09 -5.11 -7.52
C THR A 17 -8.27 -6.13 -6.39
N GLY A 18 -8.12 -5.67 -5.14
CA GLY A 18 -8.47 -6.45 -3.94
C GLY A 18 -7.38 -6.40 -2.89
N LEU A 19 -7.36 -7.40 -2.00
CA LEU A 19 -6.37 -7.50 -0.94
C LEU A 19 -4.98 -7.86 -1.52
N ALA A 20 -3.99 -7.02 -1.23
CA ALA A 20 -2.59 -7.28 -1.49
C ALA A 20 -1.86 -7.56 -0.18
N VAL A 21 -1.02 -8.60 -0.18
CA VAL A 21 -0.20 -8.98 0.98
C VAL A 21 1.24 -9.20 0.54
N PHE A 22 2.19 -8.74 1.34
CA PHE A 22 3.60 -9.06 1.19
C PHE A 22 4.31 -9.11 2.54
N SER A 23 5.42 -9.83 2.61
CA SER A 23 6.25 -9.91 3.80
C SER A 23 7.66 -9.42 3.50
N ILE A 24 8.28 -8.81 4.50
CA ILE A 24 9.69 -8.40 4.51
C ILE A 24 10.33 -8.85 5.81
N ASN A 25 11.65 -9.03 5.81
CA ASN A 25 12.41 -9.25 7.03
C ASN A 25 12.78 -7.90 7.62
N VAL A 26 12.26 -7.59 8.80
CA VAL A 26 12.60 -6.41 9.61
C VAL A 26 13.08 -6.92 10.96
N PRO A 27 14.38 -6.78 11.27
CA PRO A 27 14.91 -7.14 12.57
C PRO A 27 14.10 -6.50 13.71
N PRO A 28 13.91 -7.19 14.85
CA PRO A 28 13.09 -6.69 15.95
C PRO A 28 13.54 -5.34 16.51
N THR A 29 14.84 -5.05 16.43
CA THR A 29 15.44 -3.75 16.81
C THR A 29 14.92 -2.63 15.91
N LEU A 30 14.91 -2.83 14.60
CA LEU A 30 14.38 -1.86 13.62
C LEU A 30 12.85 -1.76 13.68
N TRP A 31 12.17 -2.85 14.05
CA TRP A 31 10.72 -2.84 14.19
C TRP A 31 10.25 -1.80 15.20
N ARG A 32 10.91 -1.64 16.35
CA ARG A 32 10.49 -0.66 17.37
C ARG A 32 10.47 0.77 16.83
N HIS A 33 11.48 1.15 16.05
CA HIS A 33 11.52 2.45 15.39
C HIS A 33 10.42 2.59 14.34
N LEU A 34 10.16 1.52 13.59
CA LEU A 34 9.10 1.50 12.61
C LEU A 34 7.71 1.61 13.27
N GLU A 35 7.46 0.85 14.34
CA GLU A 35 6.23 0.92 15.14
C GLU A 35 6.01 2.34 15.66
N ALA A 36 7.02 2.95 16.28
CA ALA A 36 6.94 4.32 16.78
C ALA A 36 6.62 5.35 15.69
N LEU A 37 7.18 5.17 14.49
CA LEU A 37 6.83 6.01 13.34
C LEU A 37 5.38 5.77 12.91
N LEU A 38 4.96 4.52 12.73
CA LEU A 38 3.60 4.20 12.27
C LEU A 38 2.55 4.70 13.26
N THR A 39 2.79 4.56 14.57
CA THR A 39 1.88 5.06 15.60
C THR A 39 1.93 6.57 15.77
N GLY A 40 3.12 7.17 15.72
CA GLY A 40 3.30 8.63 15.82
C GLY A 40 2.59 9.42 14.73
N TYR A 41 2.34 8.81 13.56
CA TYR A 41 1.58 9.44 12.47
C TYR A 41 0.07 9.18 12.51
N GLY A 42 -0.43 8.38 13.45
CA GLY A 42 -1.86 8.10 13.64
C GLY A 42 -2.25 6.62 13.50
N GLY A 43 -1.30 5.70 13.31
CA GLY A 43 -1.57 4.26 13.34
C GLY A 43 -1.89 3.76 14.75
N THR A 44 -2.77 2.76 14.86
CA THR A 44 -3.10 2.13 16.15
C THR A 44 -2.36 0.81 16.28
N ALA A 45 -1.51 0.67 17.31
CA ALA A 45 -0.80 -0.57 17.60
C ALA A 45 -1.58 -1.44 18.59
N THR A 46 -1.84 -2.68 18.20
CA THR A 46 -2.32 -3.74 19.08
C THR A 46 -1.21 -4.75 19.29
N ARG A 47 -0.90 -5.04 20.55
CA ARG A 47 0.14 -5.99 20.94
C ARG A 47 -0.51 -7.31 21.32
N GLN A 48 -0.12 -8.40 20.65
CA GLN A 48 -0.62 -9.74 20.95
C GLN A 48 0.44 -10.50 21.75
N TYR A 49 0.09 -10.77 23.01
CA TYR A 49 0.88 -11.59 23.92
C TYR A 49 0.36 -13.03 23.85
N CYS A 50 1.24 -14.01 23.66
CA CYS A 50 0.84 -15.41 23.83
C CYS A 50 0.92 -15.77 25.32
N VAL A 51 -0.07 -16.56 25.77
CA VAL A 51 -0.24 -16.97 27.18
C VAL A 51 0.81 -18.00 27.63
N SER A 52 1.61 -18.59 26.73
CA SER A 52 2.69 -19.52 27.11
C SER A 52 4.08 -18.84 27.13
N ARG A 53 4.47 -18.43 28.34
CA ARG A 53 5.84 -18.32 28.91
C ARG A 53 6.97 -17.50 28.23
N ALA A 54 6.79 -16.66 27.21
CA ALA A 54 7.96 -15.95 26.62
C ALA A 54 7.75 -14.53 26.03
N GLY A 55 6.74 -13.77 26.46
CA GLY A 55 6.61 -12.35 26.09
C GLY A 55 5.94 -12.08 24.72
N LEU A 56 6.09 -10.85 24.22
CA LEU A 56 5.41 -10.31 23.04
C LEU A 56 5.82 -11.05 21.76
N ARG A 57 4.89 -11.76 21.11
CA ARG A 57 5.16 -12.56 19.90
C ARG A 57 4.90 -11.78 18.62
N SER A 58 3.87 -10.95 18.60
CA SER A 58 3.53 -10.12 17.45
C SER A 58 2.98 -8.76 17.83
N VAL A 59 3.31 -7.77 17.00
CA VAL A 59 2.72 -6.43 17.05
C VAL A 59 1.99 -6.20 15.75
N ARG A 60 0.73 -5.79 15.85
CA ARG A 60 -0.10 -5.41 14.71
C ARG A 60 -0.33 -3.92 14.76
N VAL A 61 0.03 -3.20 13.72
CA VAL A 61 -0.30 -1.79 13.54
C VAL A 61 -1.35 -1.67 12.45
N THR A 62 -2.46 -1.01 12.77
CA THR A 62 -3.57 -0.76 11.86
C THR A 62 -3.61 0.73 11.52
N ILE A 63 -3.74 1.05 10.24
CA ILE A 63 -3.86 2.41 9.72
C ILE A 63 -5.22 2.49 9.02
N PRO A 64 -6.23 3.08 9.70
CA PRO A 64 -7.60 3.07 9.21
C PRO A 64 -7.93 4.21 8.25
N ASP A 65 -7.04 5.19 8.09
CA ASP A 65 -7.33 6.41 7.34
C ASP A 65 -6.27 6.68 6.26
N ILE A 66 -6.75 7.16 5.11
CA ILE A 66 -5.91 7.51 3.97
C ILE A 66 -4.99 8.70 4.28
N THR A 67 -5.43 9.66 5.10
CA THR A 67 -4.61 10.83 5.47
C THR A 67 -3.40 10.39 6.29
N THR A 68 -3.62 9.47 7.22
CA THR A 68 -2.56 8.82 8.01
C THR A 68 -1.59 8.05 7.11
N ALA A 69 -2.11 7.25 6.17
CA ALA A 69 -1.27 6.55 5.22
C ALA A 69 -0.42 7.52 4.37
N GLN A 70 -1.01 8.61 3.90
CA GLN A 70 -0.29 9.66 3.18
C GLN A 70 0.80 10.28 4.05
N ARG A 71 0.57 10.57 5.33
CA ARG A 71 1.63 11.10 6.23
C ARG A 71 2.83 10.15 6.34
N ILE A 72 2.59 8.84 6.39
CA ILE A 72 3.64 7.81 6.53
C ILE A 72 4.40 7.58 5.21
N TRP A 73 3.70 7.60 4.08
CA TRP A 73 4.21 7.20 2.76
C TRP A 73 4.21 8.30 1.70
N SER A 74 4.01 9.56 2.09
CA SER A 74 3.95 10.68 1.14
C SER A 74 5.27 10.82 0.36
N PRO A 75 5.19 11.08 -0.96
CA PRO A 75 6.35 11.35 -1.80
C PRO A 75 7.23 12.49 -1.27
N ALA A 76 6.62 13.50 -0.63
CA ALA A 76 7.32 14.69 -0.15
C ALA A 76 8.33 14.41 0.99
N ARG A 77 8.23 13.26 1.67
CA ARG A 77 9.07 12.93 2.83
C ARG A 77 10.30 12.09 2.50
N ARG A 78 10.45 11.61 1.26
CA ARG A 78 11.51 10.63 0.93
C ARG A 78 12.25 10.95 -0.35
N ASP A 79 11.65 10.59 -1.47
CA ASP A 79 12.31 10.49 -2.77
C ASP A 79 11.42 10.99 -3.91
N GLY A 80 10.31 11.66 -3.60
CA GLY A 80 9.29 12.05 -4.58
C GLY A 80 8.44 10.88 -5.07
N THR A 81 8.72 9.64 -4.64
CA THR A 81 7.97 8.45 -5.07
C THR A 81 6.64 8.33 -4.34
N ASN A 82 5.53 8.31 -5.10
CA ASN A 82 4.23 7.98 -4.53
C ASN A 82 4.13 6.46 -4.34
N TYR A 83 4.25 5.99 -3.09
CA TYR A 83 4.13 4.57 -2.77
C TYR A 83 2.69 4.07 -2.73
N LEU A 84 1.72 4.98 -2.66
CA LEU A 84 0.29 4.69 -2.55
C LEU A 84 -0.42 4.70 -3.91
N CYS A 85 0.19 5.24 -4.95
CA CYS A 85 -0.40 5.30 -6.29
C CYS A 85 0.65 5.05 -7.36
N ARG A 86 0.29 4.31 -8.40
CA ARG A 86 1.15 4.01 -9.55
C ARG A 86 0.37 4.16 -10.84
N ARG A 87 0.87 5.01 -11.74
CA ARG A 87 0.36 5.16 -13.11
C ARG A 87 0.82 4.01 -13.99
N HIS A 88 -0.04 3.59 -14.91
CA HIS A 88 0.23 2.56 -15.90
C HIS A 88 0.33 3.16 -17.28
N PHE A 89 1.36 2.74 -18.00
CA PHE A 89 1.58 3.15 -19.37
C PHE A 89 1.84 1.92 -20.22
N GLN A 90 1.24 1.89 -21.41
CA GLN A 90 1.56 0.92 -22.44
C GLN A 90 2.57 1.55 -23.40
N ARG A 91 3.69 0.86 -23.60
CA ARG A 91 4.73 1.31 -24.53
C ARG A 91 4.55 0.57 -25.86
N ALA A 92 4.23 1.32 -26.91
CA ALA A 92 4.12 0.80 -28.27
C ALA A 92 5.39 1.16 -29.06
N ARG A 93 5.89 0.18 -29.82
CA ARG A 93 7.01 0.36 -30.76
C ARG A 93 6.45 0.66 -32.13
N HIS A 94 6.98 1.66 -32.82
CA HIS A 94 6.70 1.91 -34.23
C HIS A 94 7.97 2.31 -34.97
N ILE A 95 7.99 2.11 -36.29
CA ILE A 95 9.10 2.53 -37.16
C ILE A 95 8.71 3.90 -37.70
N GLY A 96 9.56 4.90 -37.45
CA GLY A 96 9.36 6.26 -37.94
C GLY A 96 9.60 6.35 -39.44
N GLN A 97 9.20 7.47 -40.04
CA GLN A 97 9.45 7.75 -41.45
C GLN A 97 10.95 7.87 -41.78
N ASP A 98 11.78 8.09 -40.76
CA ASP A 98 13.24 8.08 -40.77
C ASP A 98 13.86 6.68 -40.68
N GLY A 99 13.04 5.62 -40.63
CA GLY A 99 13.48 4.24 -40.42
C GLY A 99 13.93 3.93 -38.99
N GLN A 100 13.85 4.88 -38.06
CA GLN A 100 14.26 4.70 -36.67
C GLN A 100 13.14 4.07 -35.83
N ILE A 101 13.52 3.41 -34.74
CA ILE A 101 12.57 2.82 -33.80
C ILE A 101 12.14 3.89 -32.80
N HIS A 102 10.87 4.29 -32.88
CA HIS A 102 10.25 5.21 -31.94
C HIS A 102 9.38 4.47 -30.94
N TYR A 103 9.24 5.04 -29.76
CA TYR A 103 8.41 4.50 -28.69
C TYR A 103 7.38 5.52 -28.25
N THR A 104 6.11 5.15 -28.33
CA THR A 104 5.01 5.95 -27.78
C THR A 104 4.56 5.32 -26.47
N SER A 105 4.33 6.15 -25.45
CA SER A 105 3.85 5.71 -24.15
C SER A 105 2.43 6.24 -23.94
N THR A 106 1.44 5.36 -24.01
CA THR A 106 0.02 5.71 -23.83
C THR A 106 -0.39 5.43 -22.39
N PHE A 107 -1.02 6.41 -21.73
CA PHE A 107 -1.57 6.22 -20.39
C PHE A 107 -2.72 5.21 -20.43
N GLN A 108 -2.81 4.33 -19.44
CA GLN A 108 -3.82 3.26 -19.38
C GLN A 108 -4.62 3.28 -18.07
N GLY A 109 -4.47 4.33 -17.26
CA GLY A 109 -5.02 4.41 -15.92
C GLY A 109 -3.98 4.17 -14.82
N TYR A 110 -4.44 3.84 -13.62
CA TYR A 110 -3.56 3.77 -12.44
C TYR A 110 -4.07 2.77 -11.41
N SER A 111 -3.19 2.34 -10.51
CA SER A 111 -3.54 1.56 -9.32
C SER A 111 -3.24 2.40 -8.08
N ALA A 112 -4.15 2.38 -7.11
CA ALA A 112 -3.96 3.05 -5.83
C ALA A 112 -4.23 2.11 -4.67
N VAL A 113 -3.55 2.36 -3.55
CA VAL A 113 -3.89 1.83 -2.23
C VAL A 113 -5.15 2.55 -1.78
N VAL A 114 -6.16 1.79 -1.37
CA VAL A 114 -7.38 2.32 -0.79
C VAL A 114 -7.41 2.00 0.69
N VAL A 115 -7.72 3.01 1.50
CA VAL A 115 -7.64 2.93 2.95
C VAL A 115 -8.92 3.54 3.52
N SER A 116 -9.59 2.77 4.37
CA SER A 116 -10.76 3.18 5.14
C SER A 116 -10.80 2.38 6.44
N SER A 117 -11.75 2.70 7.32
CA SER A 117 -11.99 1.94 8.54
C SER A 117 -12.30 0.46 8.27
N LEU A 118 -12.96 0.16 7.13
CA LEU A 118 -13.29 -1.20 6.69
C LEU A 118 -12.15 -1.86 5.90
N THR A 119 -11.31 -1.07 5.24
CA THR A 119 -10.19 -1.55 4.41
C THR A 119 -8.86 -0.94 4.88
N PRO A 120 -8.44 -1.15 6.14
CA PRO A 120 -7.25 -0.51 6.67
C PRO A 120 -5.97 -1.11 6.07
N VAL A 121 -4.88 -0.35 6.13
CA VAL A 121 -3.54 -0.93 5.97
C VAL A 121 -3.16 -1.58 7.29
N VAL A 122 -2.72 -2.83 7.24
CA VAL A 122 -2.32 -3.59 8.43
C VAL A 122 -0.90 -4.05 8.27
N VAL A 123 -0.06 -3.74 9.26
CA VAL A 123 1.34 -4.17 9.34
C VAL A 123 1.52 -5.02 10.59
N THR A 124 1.78 -6.30 10.42
CA THR A 124 1.98 -7.26 11.52
C THR A 124 3.44 -7.72 11.52
N SER A 125 4.14 -7.54 12.64
CA SER A 125 5.49 -8.05 12.81
C SER A 125 5.53 -9.17 13.84
N HIS A 126 6.17 -10.28 13.47
CA HIS A 126 6.50 -11.38 14.36
C HIS A 126 7.90 -11.14 14.95
N LEU A 127 7.96 -10.65 16.18
CA LEU A 127 9.20 -10.19 16.80
C LEU A 127 10.23 -11.30 17.03
N ARG A 128 9.81 -12.57 17.08
CA ARG A 128 10.73 -13.70 17.19
C ARG A 128 11.47 -13.98 15.88
N THR A 129 10.78 -13.85 14.75
CA THR A 129 11.32 -14.22 13.42
C THR A 129 11.78 -13.00 12.62
N GLY A 130 11.42 -11.79 13.04
CA GLY A 130 11.62 -10.56 12.27
C GLY A 130 10.72 -10.46 11.03
N ILE A 131 9.80 -11.41 10.82
CA ILE A 131 8.93 -11.39 9.65
C ILE A 131 7.85 -10.34 9.86
N THR A 132 7.84 -9.34 9.00
CA THR A 132 6.84 -8.27 8.98
C THR A 132 5.98 -8.40 7.73
N THR A 133 4.70 -8.68 7.93
CA THR A 133 3.70 -8.79 6.88
C THR A 133 2.89 -7.50 6.79
N CYS A 134 2.73 -6.97 5.59
CA CYS A 134 1.89 -5.82 5.29
C CYS A 134 0.78 -6.25 4.35
N SER A 135 -0.46 -5.90 4.71
CA SER A 135 -1.65 -6.13 3.91
C SER A 135 -2.41 -4.83 3.71
N PHE A 136 -2.94 -4.61 2.51
CA PHE A 136 -3.72 -3.43 2.15
C PHE A 136 -4.63 -3.74 0.97
N PHE A 137 -5.70 -2.97 0.80
CA PHE A 137 -6.53 -3.06 -0.39
C PHE A 137 -5.97 -2.16 -1.50
N ARG A 138 -6.01 -2.65 -2.74
CA ARG A 138 -5.69 -1.86 -3.93
C ARG A 138 -6.89 -1.80 -4.86
N GLN A 139 -7.03 -0.69 -5.54
CA GLN A 139 -8.04 -0.44 -6.57
C GLN A 139 -7.35 -0.02 -7.86
N ASN A 140 -7.77 -0.63 -8.97
CA ASN A 140 -7.36 -0.21 -10.30
C ASN A 140 -8.41 0.73 -10.88
N TYR A 141 -7.93 1.73 -11.63
CA TYR A 141 -8.74 2.74 -12.28
C TYR A 141 -8.38 2.81 -13.76
N THR A 142 -9.39 3.05 -14.60
CA THR A 142 -9.20 3.27 -16.03
C THR A 142 -8.52 4.61 -16.32
N GLU A 143 -8.21 4.88 -17.59
CA GLU A 143 -7.68 6.17 -18.05
C GLU A 143 -8.59 7.33 -17.64
N GLY A 144 -9.91 7.15 -17.77
CA GLY A 144 -10.93 8.13 -17.35
C GLY A 144 -11.17 8.19 -15.84
N GLY A 145 -10.38 7.49 -15.02
CA GLY A 145 -10.49 7.52 -13.57
C GLY A 145 -11.63 6.67 -12.99
N LEU A 146 -12.27 5.81 -13.80
CA LEU A 146 -13.35 4.94 -13.32
C LEU A 146 -12.76 3.74 -12.59
N ALA A 147 -13.30 3.47 -11.40
CA ALA A 147 -12.99 2.29 -10.60
C ALA A 147 -13.33 0.99 -11.36
N ILE A 148 -12.37 0.08 -11.49
CA ILE A 148 -12.59 -1.21 -12.16
C ILE A 148 -13.45 -2.15 -11.30
N ASN A 149 -13.35 -2.08 -9.97
CA ASN A 149 -14.20 -2.84 -9.06
C ASN A 149 -15.18 -1.91 -8.35
N THR A 150 -16.42 -1.93 -8.79
CA THR A 150 -17.50 -1.12 -8.26
C THR A 150 -17.92 -1.55 -6.85
N SER A 151 -17.82 -2.83 -6.50
CA SER A 151 -18.16 -3.33 -5.17
C SER A 151 -17.20 -2.81 -4.11
N LEU A 152 -15.89 -2.85 -4.36
CA LEU A 152 -14.88 -2.24 -3.48
C LEU A 152 -15.09 -0.73 -3.39
N GLN A 153 -15.41 -0.08 -4.51
CA GLN A 153 -15.71 1.35 -4.50
C GLN A 153 -16.93 1.68 -3.64
N ALA A 154 -17.98 0.87 -3.70
CA ALA A 154 -19.17 1.04 -2.86
C ALA A 154 -18.83 0.89 -1.36
N THR A 155 -17.97 -0.06 -1.00
CA THR A 155 -17.48 -0.21 0.39
C THR A 155 -16.68 1.00 0.87
N LEU A 156 -15.89 1.62 -0.01
CA LEU A 156 -15.16 2.85 0.33
C LEU A 156 -16.12 4.02 0.53
N ASN A 157 -17.06 4.19 -0.39
CA ASN A 157 -18.06 5.26 -0.31
C ASN A 157 -18.96 5.11 0.93
N SER A 158 -19.30 3.88 1.33
CA SER A 158 -20.09 3.66 2.55
C SER A 158 -19.31 3.87 3.83
N ALA A 159 -18.00 3.61 3.84
CA ALA A 159 -17.14 3.90 4.98
C ALA A 159 -17.04 5.41 5.25
N ASP A 160 -17.00 6.24 4.20
CA ASP A 160 -16.97 7.69 4.31
C ASP A 160 -18.32 8.25 4.81
N ALA A 161 -19.44 7.59 4.48
CA ALA A 161 -20.78 7.99 4.90
C ALA A 161 -21.08 7.76 6.40
N VAL A 162 -20.32 6.90 7.09
CA VAL A 162 -20.51 6.58 8.52
C VAL A 162 -19.83 7.62 9.44
N LEU A 163 -19.07 8.55 8.89
CA LEU A 163 -18.34 9.59 9.63
C LEU A 163 -19.05 10.95 9.65
N HIS A 164 -20.28 11.04 9.13
CA HIS A 164 -21.16 12.22 9.14
C HIS A 164 -22.50 11.90 9.79
#